data_AF-K0VPG6-F1
#
_entry.id   AF-K0VPG6-F1
#
_cell.length_a   1.000
_cell.length_b   1.000
_cell.length_c   1.000
_cell.angle_alpha   90.00
_cell.angle_beta   90.00
_cell.angle_gamma   90.00
#
_symmetry.space_group_name_H-M   'P 1'
#
loop_
_entity.id
_entity.type
_entity.pdbx_description
1 polymer ?
#
loop_
_entity_poly.entity_id
_entity_poly.type
_entity_poly.pdbx_seq_one_letter_code
_entity_poly.pdbx_strand_id
1 'polypeptide(L)'
;MENRTNFFHLHLISDSTGETLISAGRAASAQFRSAQPIEHVYPLIRNRKQLLPVLQAIDEAPGIVLYTIVDRELANLIDERCAEMGVASVNVLEPVMGAFQIYLGA
;
A
#
# COMPACT_ATOMS: atom_id res chain seq x y z
N MET A 1 -31.99 -10.31 -7.90
CA MET A 1 -30.61 -10.75 -7.60
C MET A 1 -29.99 -9.65 -6.77
N GLU A 2 -29.80 -9.88 -5.47
CA GLU A 2 -29.10 -8.92 -4.61
C GLU A 2 -27.66 -8.76 -5.13
N ASN A 3 -27.27 -7.54 -5.46
CA ASN A 3 -25.87 -7.22 -5.73
C ASN A 3 -25.09 -7.41 -4.43
N ARG A 4 -24.48 -8.58 -4.26
CA ARG A 4 -23.62 -8.85 -3.11
C ARG A 4 -22.33 -8.06 -3.28
N THR A 5 -22.26 -6.90 -2.65
CA THR A 5 -21.01 -6.12 -2.55
C THR A 5 -19.95 -6.97 -1.87
N ASN A 6 -18.82 -7.19 -2.54
CA ASN A 6 -17.69 -7.91 -1.97
C ASN A 6 -16.77 -6.94 -1.24
N PHE A 7 -16.36 -7.25 -0.02
CA PHE A 7 -15.41 -6.42 0.72
C PHE A 7 -14.00 -6.99 0.57
N PHE A 8 -13.00 -6.11 0.55
CA PHE A 8 -11.59 -6.50 0.55
C PHE A 8 -10.77 -5.54 1.41
N HIS A 9 -9.68 -6.03 2.00
CA HIS A 9 -8.78 -5.18 2.78
C HIS A 9 -7.85 -4.41 1.86
N LEU A 10 -7.69 -3.11 2.12
CA LEU A 10 -6.77 -2.22 1.43
C LEU A 10 -5.88 -1.53 2.47
N HIS A 11 -4.62 -1.94 2.54
CA HIS A 11 -3.62 -1.42 3.48
C HIS A 11 -2.81 -0.32 2.82
N LEU A 12 -2.71 0.83 3.49
CA LEU A 12 -2.07 2.03 2.98
C LEU A 12 -0.92 2.43 3.92
N ILE A 13 0.33 2.17 3.53
CA ILE A 13 1.52 2.38 4.38
C ILE A 13 2.33 3.58 3.88
N SER A 14 2.53 4.61 4.72
CA SER A 14 3.25 5.83 4.32
C SER A 14 4.27 6.27 5.36
N ASP A 15 5.43 6.77 4.91
CA ASP A 15 6.44 7.43 5.76
C ASP A 15 6.05 8.87 6.16
N SER A 16 5.03 9.41 5.49
CA SER A 16 4.42 10.72 5.72
C SER A 16 2.96 10.56 6.21
N THR A 17 2.00 11.29 5.62
CA THR A 17 0.60 11.32 6.07
C THR A 17 -0.31 10.28 5.42
N GLY A 18 0.06 9.70 4.27
CA GLY A 18 -0.74 8.70 3.55
C GLY A 18 -1.83 9.25 2.62
N GLU A 19 -2.01 10.57 2.52
CA GLU A 19 -3.04 11.20 1.67
C GLU A 19 -2.93 10.80 0.19
N THR A 20 -1.70 10.69 -0.33
CA THR A 20 -1.44 10.23 -1.70
C THR A 20 -2.00 8.83 -1.92
N LEU A 21 -1.81 7.93 -0.96
CA LEU A 21 -2.29 6.54 -1.03
C LEU A 21 -3.81 6.46 -0.91
N ILE A 22 -4.42 7.28 -0.06
CA ILE A 22 -5.88 7.35 0.09
C ILE A 22 -6.50 7.81 -1.23
N SER A 23 -5.96 8.87 -1.83
CA SER A 23 -6.45 9.38 -3.12
C SER A 23 -6.30 8.34 -4.24
N ALA A 24 -5.11 7.73 -4.36
CA ALA A 24 -4.85 6.70 -5.37
C ALA A 24 -5.72 5.44 -5.15
N GLY A 25 -5.83 4.96 -3.92
CA GLY A 25 -6.62 3.80 -3.53
C GLY A 25 -8.10 4.00 -3.82
N ARG A 26 -8.66 5.19 -3.53
CA ARG A 26 -10.04 5.54 -3.88
C ARG A 26 -10.26 5.62 -5.38
N ALA A 27 -9.36 6.29 -6.11
CA ALA A 27 -9.45 6.40 -7.56
C ALA A 27 -9.42 5.01 -8.25
N ALA A 28 -8.55 4.12 -7.79
CA ALA A 28 -8.45 2.75 -8.27
C ALA A 28 -9.69 1.93 -7.89
N SER A 29 -10.11 1.96 -6.62
CA SER A 29 -11.26 1.20 -6.14
C SER A 29 -12.58 1.61 -6.82
N ALA A 30 -12.74 2.89 -7.16
CA ALA A 30 -13.90 3.41 -7.88
C ALA A 30 -14.11 2.75 -9.26
N GLN A 31 -13.07 2.12 -9.84
CA GLN A 31 -13.19 1.38 -11.09
C GLN A 31 -13.89 0.01 -10.92
N PHE A 32 -14.02 -0.49 -9.68
CA PHE A 32 -14.55 -1.81 -9.37
C PHE A 32 -15.91 -1.72 -8.64
N ARG A 33 -17.00 -1.66 -9.41
CA ARG A 33 -18.37 -1.41 -8.88
C ARG A 33 -18.91 -2.47 -7.92
N SER A 34 -18.40 -3.70 -7.96
CA SER A 34 -18.85 -4.82 -7.14
C SER A 34 -17.96 -5.09 -5.92
N ALA A 35 -16.95 -4.26 -5.68
CA ALA A 35 -16.00 -4.41 -4.60
C ALA A 35 -15.88 -3.12 -3.78
N GLN A 36 -15.83 -3.22 -2.45
CA GLN A 36 -15.62 -2.09 -1.56
C GLN A 36 -14.39 -2.32 -0.67
N PRO A 37 -13.46 -1.36 -0.60
CA PRO A 37 -12.30 -1.47 0.26
C PRO A 37 -12.68 -1.23 1.72
N ILE A 38 -12.08 -2.01 2.62
CA ILE A 38 -11.91 -1.68 4.03
C ILE A 38 -10.52 -1.05 4.13
N GLU A 39 -10.47 0.27 4.23
CA GLU A 39 -9.22 1.05 4.27
C GLU A 39 -8.54 0.90 5.63
N HIS A 40 -7.26 0.51 5.64
CA HIS A 40 -6.38 0.51 6.81
C HIS A 40 -5.23 1.47 6.55
N VAL A 41 -5.17 2.59 7.27
CA VAL A 41 -4.16 3.63 7.04
C VAL A 41 -3.09 3.59 8.11
N TYR A 42 -1.83 3.49 7.68
CA TYR A 42 -0.65 3.44 8.54
C TYR A 42 0.30 4.59 8.17
N PRO A 43 0.08 5.79 8.73
CA PRO A 43 0.94 6.94 8.49
C PRO A 43 2.20 6.89 9.36
N LEU A 44 3.20 7.70 9.01
CA LEU A 44 4.44 7.93 9.77
C LEU A 44 5.27 6.66 10.04
N ILE A 45 5.23 5.69 9.13
CA ILE A 45 6.04 4.46 9.19
C ILE A 45 7.44 4.76 8.64
N ARG A 46 8.39 5.00 9.54
CA ARG A 46 9.75 5.49 9.20
C ARG A 46 10.87 4.57 9.64
N ASN A 47 10.54 3.46 10.31
CA ASN A 47 11.53 2.49 10.74
C ASN A 47 10.89 1.11 10.94
N ARG A 48 11.75 0.09 11.05
CA ARG A 48 11.36 -1.31 11.19
C ARG A 48 10.48 -1.58 12.41
N LYS A 49 10.72 -0.90 13.54
CA LYS A 49 9.92 -1.08 14.76
C LYS A 49 8.47 -0.64 14.56
N GLN A 50 8.24 0.40 13.77
CA GLN A 50 6.89 0.85 13.40
C GLN A 50 6.24 -0.05 12.34
N LEU A 51 7.04 -0.56 11.39
CA LEU A 51 6.54 -1.38 10.29
C LEU A 51 6.12 -2.80 10.72
N LEU A 52 6.85 -3.43 11.65
CA LEU A 52 6.59 -4.82 12.04
C LEU A 52 5.15 -5.08 12.53
N PRO A 53 4.54 -4.25 13.41
CA PRO A 53 3.14 -4.42 13.79
C PRO A 53 2.16 -4.24 12.62
N VAL A 54 2.48 -3.39 11.64
CA VAL A 54 1.66 -3.21 10.44
C VAL A 54 1.64 -4.48 9.59
N LEU A 55 2.82 -5.09 9.39
CA LEU A 55 2.94 -6.36 8.68
C LEU A 55 2.19 -7.49 9.39
N GLN A 56 2.19 -7.52 10.72
CA GLN A 56 1.38 -8.47 11.48
C GLN A 56 -0.12 -8.23 11.25
N ALA A 57 -0.58 -6.97 11.27
CA ALA A 57 -1.98 -6.65 11.00
C ALA A 57 -2.41 -7.04 9.57
N ILE A 58 -1.50 -6.99 8.60
CA ILE A 58 -1.74 -7.45 7.22
C ILE A 58 -1.87 -8.98 7.18
N ASP A 59 -1.02 -9.72 7.91
CA ASP A 59 -1.10 -11.19 7.99
C ASP A 59 -2.42 -11.65 8.65
N GLU A 60 -2.86 -10.93 9.69
CA GLU A 60 -4.14 -11.19 10.38
C GLU A 60 -5.37 -10.86 9.51
N ALA A 61 -5.24 -9.90 8.60
CA ALA A 61 -6.32 -9.47 7.70
C ALA A 61 -5.81 -9.26 6.25
N PRO A 62 -5.52 -10.33 5.49
CA PRO A 62 -4.86 -10.23 4.20
C PRO A 62 -5.61 -9.36 3.18
N GLY A 63 -4.87 -8.56 2.42
CA GLY A 63 -5.42 -7.59 1.47
C GLY A 63 -4.39 -6.98 0.53
N ILE A 64 -4.84 -6.07 -0.33
CA ILE A 64 -3.95 -5.31 -1.21
C ILE A 64 -3.16 -4.31 -0.37
N VAL A 65 -1.86 -4.19 -0.60
CA VAL A 65 -0.96 -3.24 0.08
C VAL A 65 -0.50 -2.18 -0.92
N LEU A 66 -0.88 -0.92 -0.69
CA LEU A 66 -0.31 0.22 -1.39
C LEU A 66 0.59 0.97 -0.42
N TYR A 67 1.76 1.39 -0.87
CA TYR A 67 2.68 2.11 0.01
C TYR A 67 3.47 3.22 -0.69
N THR A 68 3.89 4.20 0.10
CA THR A 68 4.82 5.27 -0.30
C THR A 68 5.92 5.32 0.75
N ILE A 69 6.94 4.48 0.56
CA ILE A 69 8.12 4.41 1.42
C ILE A 69 9.33 4.66 0.53
N VAL A 70 10.10 5.71 0.85
CA VAL A 70 11.32 6.06 0.09
C VAL A 70 12.53 5.28 0.57
N ASP A 71 12.56 4.92 1.85
CA ASP A 71 13.62 4.10 2.43
C ASP A 71 13.64 2.71 1.81
N ARG A 72 14.75 2.35 1.15
CA ARG A 72 14.86 1.09 0.40
C ARG A 72 14.83 -0.14 1.30
N GLU A 73 15.38 -0.07 2.51
CA GLU A 73 15.37 -1.22 3.42
C GLU A 73 13.95 -1.54 3.89
N LEU A 74 13.16 -0.50 4.20
CA LEU A 74 11.76 -0.67 4.56
C LEU A 74 10.90 -1.10 3.37
N ALA A 75 11.12 -0.55 2.18
CA ALA A 75 10.40 -0.97 0.98
C ALA A 75 10.65 -2.45 0.65
N ASN A 76 11.92 -2.88 0.66
CA ASN A 76 12.28 -4.28 0.45
C ASN A 76 11.63 -5.20 1.50
N LEU A 77 11.64 -4.78 2.78
CA LEU A 77 10.98 -5.55 3.84
C LEU A 77 9.46 -5.65 3.61
N ILE A 78 8.80 -4.61 3.09
CA ILE A 78 7.38 -4.70 2.73
C ILE A 78 7.17 -5.73 1.62
N ASP A 79 7.95 -5.63 0.54
CA ASP A 79 7.80 -6.51 -0.62
C ASP A 79 8.10 -7.98 -0.28
N GLU A 80 9.17 -8.26 0.45
CA GLU A 80 9.52 -9.60 0.91
C GLU A 80 8.39 -10.22 1.75
N ARG A 81 7.90 -9.48 2.74
CA ARG A 81 6.87 -10.00 3.65
C ARG A 81 5.51 -10.12 2.97
N CYS A 82 5.16 -9.20 2.07
CA CYS A 82 3.95 -9.32 1.25
C CYS A 82 4.02 -10.53 0.31
N ALA A 83 5.19 -10.80 -0.29
CA ALA A 83 5.41 -11.98 -1.11
C ALA A 83 5.30 -13.28 -0.30
N GLU A 84 5.87 -13.33 0.91
CA GLU A 84 5.72 -14.47 1.84
C GLU A 84 4.25 -14.71 2.22
N MET A 85 3.48 -13.65 2.48
CA MET A 85 2.05 -13.72 2.79
C MET A 85 1.16 -14.02 1.56
N GLY A 86 1.72 -13.97 0.35
CA GLY A 86 0.96 -14.15 -0.89
C GLY A 86 0.00 -12.99 -1.21
N VAL A 87 0.26 -11.79 -0.69
CA VAL A 87 -0.55 -10.59 -0.93
C VAL A 87 0.13 -9.63 -1.91
N ALA A 88 -0.67 -8.91 -2.69
CA ALA A 88 -0.13 -7.94 -3.65
C ALA A 88 0.34 -6.67 -2.94
N SER A 89 1.59 -6.25 -3.19
CA SER A 89 2.15 -4.96 -2.76
C SER A 89 2.52 -4.08 -3.95
N VAL A 90 2.33 -2.76 -3.81
CA VAL A 90 2.71 -1.75 -4.82
C VAL A 90 3.28 -0.50 -4.15
N ASN A 91 4.53 -0.15 -4.48
CA ASN A 91 5.08 1.16 -4.18
C ASN A 91 4.54 2.18 -5.20
N VAL A 92 3.58 3.01 -4.78
CA VAL A 92 2.92 3.97 -5.68
C VAL A 92 3.89 5.07 -6.13
N LEU A 93 4.92 5.36 -5.33
CA LEU A 93 5.86 6.44 -5.59
C LEU A 93 7.03 6.02 -6.50
N GLU A 94 7.39 4.74 -6.52
CA GLU A 94 8.52 4.21 -7.31
C GLU A 94 8.50 4.62 -8.80
N PRO A 95 7.43 4.37 -9.58
CA PRO A 95 7.42 4.73 -11.00
C PRO A 95 7.49 6.24 -11.23
N VAL A 96 6.95 7.04 -10.30
CA VAL A 96 7.02 8.51 -10.36
C VAL A 96 8.45 8.97 -10.13
N MET A 97 9.12 8.42 -9.11
CA MET A 97 10.53 8.74 -8.81
C MET A 97 11.45 8.33 -9.96
N GLY A 98 11.22 7.17 -10.60
CA GLY A 98 11.97 6.74 -11.77
C GLY A 98 11.88 7.73 -12.93
N ALA A 99 10.69 8.26 -13.21
CA ALA A 99 10.52 9.29 -14.24
C ALA A 99 11.29 10.58 -13.91
N PHE A 100 11.30 10.99 -12.63
CA PHE A 100 12.03 12.17 -12.18
C PHE A 100 13.54 11.98 -12.26
N GLN A 101 14.06 10.83 -11.86
CA GLN A 101 15.49 10.48 -11.96
C GLN A 101 15.97 10.54 -13.41
N ILE A 102 15.23 9.93 -14.33
CA ILE A 102 15.53 9.93 -15.77
C ILE A 102 15.52 11.36 -16.32
N TYR A 103 14.50 12.15 -16.00
CA TYR A 103 14.35 13.50 -16.55
C TYR A 103 15.34 14.50 -15.95
N LEU A 104 15.63 14.40 -14.64
CA LEU A 104 16.48 15.34 -13.91
C LEU A 104 17.96 14.93 -13.91
N GLY A 105 18.29 13.70 -14.33
CA GLY A 105 19.66 13.19 -14.38
C GLY A 105 20.26 12.91 -13.01
N ALA A 106 19.44 12.51 -12.04
CA ALA A 106 19.81 12.23 -10.66
C ALA A 106 19.60 10.75 -10.30
#